data_AF-A0A8T5MDL5-F1
#
_entry.id   AF-A0A8T5MDL5-F1
#
_cell.length_a   1.000
_cell.length_b   1.000
_cell.length_c   1.000
_cell.angle_alpha   90.00
_cell.angle_beta   90.00
_cell.angle_gamma   90.00
#
_symmetry.space_group_name_H-M   'P 1'
#
loop_
_entity.id
_entity.type
_entity.pdbx_description
1 polymer ?
#
loop_
_entity_poly.entity_id
_entity_poly.type
_entity_poly.pdbx_seq_one_letter_code
_entity_poly.pdbx_strand_id
1 'polypeptide(L)'
;MVVEYVKSLLPFSKEIEKKLFEQTKGITSSILYGQFIVGILQGVVIGISFFIFKVPNPLFLTILAVILGILPIIGTSLVWIPIAVYLFSTGSFFSAWGIIIFGLISSNVDNILRPMIVSRRTNINTGILFTSMVGGLFFFGILGLILGPLIISYLFIIIELYRGKGKSGIVTQENPGVK
;
A
#
# COMPACT_ATOMS: atom_id res chain seq x y z
N MET A 1 19.05 -19.06 9.64
CA MET A 1 20.23 -18.25 9.25
C MET A 1 20.06 -16.74 9.50
N VAL A 2 19.37 -15.94 8.66
CA VAL A 2 19.25 -14.47 8.88
C VAL A 2 18.48 -14.13 10.16
N VAL A 3 17.38 -14.85 10.41
CA VAL A 3 16.54 -14.66 11.62
C VAL A 3 17.30 -14.92 12.92
N GLU A 4 18.13 -15.97 12.97
CA GLU A 4 18.93 -16.30 14.15
C GLU A 4 20.09 -15.32 14.35
N TYR A 5 20.69 -14.86 13.26
CA TYR A 5 21.75 -13.85 13.31
C TYR A 5 21.22 -12.51 13.86
N VAL A 6 20.04 -12.07 13.40
CA VAL A 6 19.38 -10.87 13.93
C VAL A 6 19.04 -11.02 15.41
N LYS A 7 18.52 -12.18 15.86
CA LYS A 7 18.28 -12.45 17.28
C LYS A 7 19.54 -12.36 18.13
N SER A 8 20.69 -12.83 17.62
CA SER A 8 21.94 -12.76 18.38
C SER A 8 22.50 -11.35 18.60
N LEU A 9 22.04 -10.37 17.81
CA LEU A 9 22.49 -8.98 17.89
C LEU A 9 21.55 -8.08 18.71
N LEU A 10 20.37 -8.58 19.09
CA LEU A 10 19.37 -7.78 19.79
C LEU A 10 19.59 -7.86 21.31
N PRO A 11 19.72 -6.72 22.02
CA PRO A 11 19.92 -6.70 23.47
C PRO A 11 18.60 -6.88 24.25
N PHE A 12 17.63 -7.62 23.71
CA PHE A 12 16.27 -7.73 24.26
C PHE A 12 16.03 -9.07 24.97
N SER A 13 15.08 -9.10 25.91
CA SER A 13 14.69 -10.35 26.55
C SER A 13 14.05 -11.31 25.52
N LYS A 14 14.25 -12.63 25.69
CA LYS A 14 13.69 -13.67 24.80
C LYS A 14 12.18 -13.53 24.58
N GLU A 15 11.47 -12.95 25.54
CA GLU A 15 10.03 -12.69 25.50
C GLU A 15 9.68 -11.54 24.54
N ILE A 16 10.48 -10.47 24.53
CA ILE A 16 10.33 -9.33 23.61
C ILE A 16 10.67 -9.76 22.17
N GLU A 17 11.74 -10.54 21.98
CA GLU A 17 12.12 -11.06 20.66
C GLU A 17 11.03 -11.93 20.04
N LYS A 18 10.44 -12.83 20.85
CA LYS A 18 9.34 -13.70 20.40
C LYS A 18 8.13 -12.86 19.95
N LYS A 19 7.75 -11.86 20.75
CA LYS A 19 6.63 -10.97 20.45
C LYS A 19 6.86 -10.16 19.18
N LEU A 20 8.07 -9.64 18.97
CA LEU A 20 8.44 -8.91 17.75
C LEU A 20 8.36 -9.82 16.51
N PHE A 21 8.85 -11.06 16.61
CA PHE A 21 8.80 -12.02 15.51
C PHE A 21 7.37 -12.43 15.15
N GLU A 22 6.53 -12.70 16.15
CA GLU A 22 5.13 -13.05 15.95
C GLU A 22 4.36 -11.89 15.31
N GLN A 23 4.58 -10.66 15.77
CA GLN A 23 3.99 -9.46 15.16
C GLN A 23 4.47 -9.24 13.72
N THR A 24 5.77 -9.37 13.46
CA THR A 24 6.33 -9.21 12.11
C THR A 24 5.77 -10.27 11.17
N LYS A 25 5.71 -11.53 11.59
CA LYS A 25 5.12 -12.62 10.82
C LYS A 25 3.64 -12.36 10.54
N GLY A 26 2.90 -11.87 11.54
CA GLY A 26 1.50 -11.47 11.39
C GLY A 26 1.33 -10.38 10.34
N ILE A 27 2.10 -9.29 10.45
CA ILE A 27 2.07 -8.16 9.49
C ILE A 27 2.41 -8.62 8.08
N THR A 28 3.49 -9.36 7.90
CA THR A 28 3.89 -9.88 6.59
C THR A 28 2.81 -10.77 5.99
N SER A 29 2.27 -11.70 6.79
CA SER A 29 1.20 -12.59 6.31
C SER A 29 -0.04 -11.80 5.91
N SER A 30 -0.47 -10.84 6.74
CA SER A 30 -1.59 -9.95 6.43
C SER A 30 -1.39 -9.14 5.16
N ILE A 31 -0.17 -8.65 4.91
CA ILE A 31 0.16 -7.92 3.66
C ILE A 31 0.06 -8.87 2.46
N LEU A 32 0.62 -10.07 2.56
CA LEU A 32 0.59 -11.05 1.46
C LEU A 32 -0.84 -11.50 1.13
N TYR A 33 -1.64 -11.83 2.16
CA TYR A 33 -3.05 -12.19 1.96
C TYR A 33 -3.87 -11.02 1.44
N GLY A 34 -3.65 -9.82 1.96
CA GLY A 34 -4.27 -8.59 1.45
C GLY A 34 -3.95 -8.41 -0.03
N GLN A 35 -2.68 -8.45 -0.40
CA GLN A 35 -2.24 -8.28 -1.79
C GLN A 35 -2.84 -9.33 -2.73
N PHE A 36 -2.94 -10.59 -2.29
CA PHE A 36 -3.55 -11.64 -3.09
C PHE A 36 -5.03 -11.33 -3.42
N ILE A 37 -5.80 -10.89 -2.42
CA ILE A 37 -7.20 -10.49 -2.60
C ILE A 37 -7.30 -9.28 -3.53
N VAL A 38 -6.44 -8.28 -3.35
CA VAL A 38 -6.43 -7.09 -4.20
C VAL A 38 -6.11 -7.44 -5.64
N GLY A 39 -5.10 -8.28 -5.88
CA GLY A 39 -4.72 -8.71 -7.23
C GLY A 39 -5.86 -9.41 -7.97
N ILE A 40 -6.62 -10.25 -7.27
CA ILE A 40 -7.83 -10.88 -7.83
C ILE A 40 -8.87 -9.82 -8.19
N LEU A 41 -9.20 -8.91 -7.28
CA LEU A 41 -10.21 -7.87 -7.53
C LEU A 41 -9.81 -6.98 -8.71
N GLN A 42 -8.56 -6.54 -8.76
CA GLN A 42 -8.04 -5.75 -9.88
C GLN A 42 -8.10 -6.51 -11.20
N GLY A 43 -7.66 -7.76 -11.20
CA GLY A 43 -7.66 -8.61 -12.39
C GLY A 43 -9.07 -8.87 -12.91
N VAL A 44 -10.06 -9.05 -12.02
CA VAL A 44 -11.47 -9.18 -12.41
C VAL A 44 -12.03 -7.88 -13.00
N VAL A 45 -11.78 -6.74 -12.35
CA VAL A 45 -12.22 -5.42 -12.87
C VAL A 45 -11.65 -5.18 -14.27
N ILE A 46 -10.35 -5.46 -14.46
CA ILE A 46 -9.71 -5.33 -15.77
C ILE A 46 -10.25 -6.34 -16.77
N GLY A 47 -10.46 -7.59 -16.34
CA GLY A 47 -10.99 -8.65 -17.18
C GLY A 47 -12.36 -8.29 -17.74
N ILE A 48 -13.25 -7.76 -16.91
CA ILE A 48 -14.58 -7.26 -17.32
C ILE A 48 -14.43 -6.24 -18.46
N SER A 49 -13.46 -5.32 -18.35
CA SER A 49 -13.20 -4.35 -19.43
C SER A 49 -12.80 -5.04 -20.74
N PHE A 50 -11.96 -6.09 -20.69
CA PHE A 50 -11.55 -6.82 -21.88
C PHE A 50 -12.73 -7.50 -22.59
N PHE A 51 -13.70 -8.03 -21.84
CA PHE A 51 -14.93 -8.59 -22.40
C PHE A 51 -15.85 -7.51 -22.99
N ILE A 52 -16.05 -6.39 -22.27
CA ILE A 52 -16.90 -5.28 -22.73
C ILE A 52 -16.36 -4.68 -24.04
N PHE A 53 -15.06 -4.43 -24.09
CA PHE A 53 -14.40 -3.79 -25.23
C PHE A 53 -13.93 -4.78 -26.32
N LYS A 54 -14.30 -6.06 -26.19
CA LYS A 54 -14.02 -7.14 -27.15
C LYS A 54 -12.54 -7.26 -27.53
N VAL A 55 -11.67 -7.18 -26.53
CA VAL A 55 -10.21 -7.38 -26.72
C VAL A 55 -9.95 -8.82 -27.19
N PRO A 56 -8.99 -9.07 -28.09
CA PRO A 56 -8.60 -10.42 -28.47
C PRO A 56 -8.18 -11.25 -27.25
N ASN A 57 -8.67 -12.50 -27.15
CA ASN A 57 -8.36 -13.44 -26.07
C ASN A 57 -8.58 -12.87 -24.64
N PRO A 58 -9.79 -12.36 -24.32
CA PRO A 58 -10.03 -11.63 -23.08
C PRO A 58 -9.86 -12.51 -21.84
N LEU A 59 -10.20 -13.81 -21.94
CA LEU A 59 -10.03 -14.77 -20.84
C LEU A 59 -8.55 -14.96 -20.46
N PHE A 60 -7.68 -15.14 -21.46
CA PHE A 60 -6.25 -15.30 -21.24
C PHE A 60 -5.64 -14.06 -20.59
N LEU A 61 -5.97 -12.87 -21.12
CA LEU A 61 -5.49 -11.60 -20.58
C LEU A 61 -6.02 -11.34 -19.17
N THR A 62 -7.24 -11.78 -18.85
CA THR A 62 -7.80 -11.69 -17.49
C THR A 62 -7.02 -12.56 -16.51
N ILE A 63 -6.73 -13.82 -16.87
CA ILE A 63 -5.94 -14.73 -16.04
C ILE A 63 -4.53 -14.16 -15.82
N LEU A 64 -3.92 -13.65 -16.88
CA LEU A 64 -2.62 -12.98 -16.80
C LEU A 64 -2.67 -11.76 -15.88
N ALA A 65 -3.72 -10.94 -15.97
CA ALA A 65 -3.91 -9.78 -15.10
C ALA A 65 -4.11 -10.18 -13.64
N VAL A 66 -4.84 -11.26 -13.33
CA VAL A 66 -4.99 -11.75 -11.95
C VAL A 66 -3.65 -12.22 -11.39
N ILE A 67 -2.87 -12.98 -12.17
CA ILE A 67 -1.54 -13.44 -11.74
C ILE A 67 -0.61 -12.25 -11.50
N LEU A 68 -0.53 -11.32 -12.46
CA LEU A 68 0.33 -10.16 -12.34
C LEU A 68 -0.17 -9.17 -11.28
N GLY A 69 -1.48 -9.07 -11.04
CA GLY A 69 -2.09 -8.22 -10.01
C GLY A 69 -1.64 -8.52 -8.57
N ILE A 70 -1.11 -9.72 -8.33
CA ILE A 70 -0.48 -10.08 -7.04
C ILE A 70 0.79 -9.25 -6.81
N LEU A 71 1.45 -8.78 -7.87
CA LEU A 71 2.61 -7.90 -7.74
C LEU A 71 2.18 -6.48 -7.38
N PRO A 72 2.66 -5.93 -6.26
CA PRO A 72 2.34 -4.57 -5.88
C PRO A 72 2.93 -3.57 -6.88
N ILE A 73 2.31 -2.38 -6.98
CA ILE A 73 2.76 -1.22 -7.78
C ILE A 73 2.58 -1.40 -9.29
N ILE A 74 3.00 -2.54 -9.85
CA ILE A 74 3.03 -2.77 -11.31
C ILE A 74 1.86 -3.65 -11.77
N GLY A 75 1.21 -4.37 -10.85
CA GLY A 75 0.42 -5.58 -11.09
C GLY A 75 -0.38 -5.65 -12.38
N THR A 76 -1.65 -5.21 -12.37
CA THR A 76 -2.51 -5.29 -13.57
C THR A 76 -2.11 -4.30 -14.68
N SER A 77 -1.32 -3.27 -14.36
CA SER A 77 -0.88 -2.24 -15.31
C SER A 77 0.00 -2.79 -16.43
N LEU A 78 0.77 -3.86 -16.15
CA LEU A 78 1.54 -4.58 -17.15
C LEU A 78 0.69 -5.21 -18.25
N VAL A 79 -0.61 -5.44 -18.00
CA VAL A 79 -1.52 -6.02 -18.99
C VAL A 79 -2.31 -4.93 -19.70
N TRP A 80 -2.98 -4.04 -18.96
CA TRP A 80 -3.91 -3.11 -19.58
C TRP A 80 -3.22 -1.97 -20.34
N ILE A 81 -2.02 -1.52 -19.93
CA ILE A 81 -1.29 -0.46 -20.64
C ILE A 81 -0.90 -0.91 -22.06
N PRO A 82 -0.21 -2.05 -22.27
CA PRO A 82 0.08 -2.53 -23.62
C PRO A 82 -1.17 -2.77 -24.46
N ILE A 83 -2.25 -3.27 -23.85
CA ILE A 83 -3.53 -3.49 -24.55
C ILE A 83 -4.17 -2.16 -24.98
N ALA A 84 -4.15 -1.13 -24.13
CA ALA A 84 -4.63 0.20 -24.50
C ALA A 84 -3.82 0.79 -25.67
N VAL A 85 -2.48 0.66 -25.63
CA VAL A 85 -1.59 1.08 -26.72
C VAL A 85 -1.88 0.32 -28.02
N TYR A 86 -2.10 -1.00 -27.93
CA TYR A 86 -2.51 -1.82 -29.07
C TYR A 86 -3.85 -1.37 -29.67
N LEU A 87 -4.84 -1.05 -28.84
CA LEU A 87 -6.14 -0.58 -29.31
C LEU A 87 -6.08 0.80 -29.96
N PHE A 88 -5.23 1.70 -29.45
CA PHE A 88 -4.95 2.97 -30.13
C PHE A 88 -4.31 2.74 -31.50
N SER A 89 -3.35 1.82 -31.58
CA SER A 89 -2.65 1.49 -32.82
C SER A 89 -3.56 0.85 -33.89
N THR A 90 -4.64 0.20 -33.46
CA THR A 90 -5.66 -0.39 -34.34
C THR A 90 -6.83 0.54 -34.66
N GLY A 91 -6.79 1.79 -34.18
CA GLY A 91 -7.83 2.81 -34.41
C GLY A 91 -9.08 2.66 -33.53
N SER A 92 -9.08 1.74 -32.55
CA SER A 92 -10.20 1.51 -31.64
C SER A 92 -10.13 2.43 -30.42
N PHE A 93 -10.26 3.73 -30.66
CA PHE A 93 -10.08 4.77 -29.63
C PHE A 93 -11.07 4.63 -28.46
N PHE A 94 -12.33 4.29 -28.74
CA PHE A 94 -13.36 4.12 -27.70
C PHE A 94 -13.00 2.98 -26.74
N SER A 95 -12.57 1.83 -27.29
CA SER A 95 -12.11 0.69 -26.49
C SER A 95 -10.83 0.99 -25.71
N ALA A 96 -9.89 1.71 -26.32
CA ALA A 96 -8.64 2.11 -25.67
C ALA A 96 -8.89 3.00 -24.43
N TRP A 97 -9.71 4.04 -24.59
CA TRP A 97 -10.10 4.91 -23.48
C TRP A 97 -10.91 4.17 -22.41
N GLY A 98 -11.79 3.27 -22.82
CA GLY A 98 -12.53 2.41 -21.93
C GLY A 98 -11.62 1.58 -21.02
N ILE A 99 -10.61 0.93 -21.59
CA ILE A 99 -9.64 0.14 -20.81
C ILE A 99 -8.80 1.02 -19.88
N ILE A 100 -8.39 2.21 -20.31
CA ILE A 100 -7.68 3.15 -19.44
C ILE A 100 -8.52 3.51 -18.21
N ILE A 101 -9.81 3.80 -18.40
CA ILE A 101 -10.71 4.14 -17.30
C ILE A 101 -10.81 2.97 -16.32
N PHE A 102 -11.02 1.75 -16.81
CA PHE A 102 -11.05 0.55 -15.97
C PHE A 102 -9.70 0.28 -15.28
N GLY A 103 -8.58 0.56 -15.95
CA GLY A 103 -7.21 0.46 -15.40
C GLY A 103 -6.96 1.44 -14.26
N LEU A 104 -7.47 2.66 -14.38
CA LEU A 104 -7.41 3.64 -13.31
C LEU A 104 -8.31 3.25 -12.14
N ILE A 105 -9.51 2.73 -12.42
CA ILE A 105 -10.43 2.22 -11.37
C ILE A 105 -9.78 1.05 -10.61
N SER A 106 -9.18 0.08 -11.30
CA SER A 106 -8.49 -1.04 -10.65
C SER A 106 -7.30 -0.56 -9.82
N SER A 107 -6.52 0.41 -10.32
CA SER A 107 -5.38 0.98 -9.60
C SER A 107 -5.78 1.70 -8.31
N ASN A 108 -7.00 2.24 -8.25
CA ASN A 108 -7.52 2.86 -7.02
C ASN A 108 -7.87 1.83 -5.93
N VAL A 109 -8.03 0.55 -6.27
CA VAL A 109 -8.26 -0.52 -5.28
C VAL A 109 -7.06 -0.61 -4.30
N ASP A 110 -5.83 -0.53 -4.81
CA ASP A 110 -4.61 -0.51 -3.97
C ASP A 110 -4.56 0.73 -3.05
N ASN A 111 -5.02 1.88 -3.57
CA ASN A 111 -5.00 3.16 -2.86
C ASN A 111 -6.01 3.25 -1.71
N ILE A 112 -7.05 2.41 -1.71
CA ILE A 112 -8.05 2.34 -0.64
C ILE A 112 -7.63 1.32 0.44
N LEU A 113 -7.01 0.21 0.02
CA LEU A 113 -6.58 -0.84 0.93
C LEU A 113 -5.34 -0.47 1.74
N ARG A 114 -4.39 0.29 1.16
CA ARG A 114 -3.22 0.80 1.93
C ARG A 114 -3.65 1.62 3.16
N PRO A 115 -4.56 2.61 3.05
CA PRO A 115 -5.13 3.29 4.20
C PRO A 115 -5.95 2.38 5.10
N MET A 116 -6.66 1.36 4.63
CA MET A 116 -7.34 0.45 5.57
C MET A 116 -6.35 -0.38 6.41
N ILE A 117 -5.22 -0.75 5.83
CA ILE A 117 -4.16 -1.51 6.52
C ILE A 117 -3.32 -0.58 7.42
N VAL A 118 -3.13 0.68 7.02
CA VAL A 118 -2.24 1.65 7.70
C VAL A 118 -3.00 2.63 8.59
N SER A 119 -4.27 2.92 8.33
CA SER A 119 -5.08 3.89 9.08
C SER A 119 -5.78 3.22 10.25
N ARG A 120 -5.02 3.08 11.32
CA ARG A 120 -5.51 3.26 12.69
C ARG A 120 -4.29 3.56 13.54
N ARG A 121 -4.04 4.85 13.76
CA ARG A 121 -3.35 5.48 14.91
C ARG A 121 -2.43 6.61 14.47
N THR A 122 -2.91 7.85 14.52
CA THR A 122 -2.05 8.99 14.88
C THR A 122 -2.91 10.10 15.47
N ASN A 123 -2.61 10.47 16.73
CA ASN A 123 -3.17 11.65 17.41
C ASN A 123 -2.30 12.89 17.13
N ILE A 124 -1.92 13.11 15.87
CA ILE A 124 -1.20 14.33 15.48
C ILE A 124 -2.24 15.37 15.10
N ASN A 125 -2.15 16.58 15.67
CA ASN A 125 -3.02 17.70 15.29
C ASN A 125 -2.95 17.89 13.77
N THR A 126 -4.11 17.93 13.11
CA THR A 126 -4.24 18.05 11.65
C THR A 126 -3.44 19.21 11.07
N GLY A 127 -3.29 20.32 11.80
CA GLY A 127 -2.46 21.46 11.39
C GLY A 127 -0.97 21.12 11.27
N ILE A 128 -0.44 20.28 12.17
CA ILE A 128 0.97 19.85 12.14
C ILE A 128 1.20 18.90 10.96
N LEU A 129 0.28 17.97 10.72
CA LEU A 129 0.34 17.08 9.55
C LEU A 129 0.30 17.87 8.25
N PHE A 130 -0.66 18.80 8.13
CA PHE A 130 -0.79 19.65 6.95
C PHE A 130 0.48 20.48 6.72
N THR A 131 1.00 21.11 7.77
CA THR A 131 2.25 21.89 7.70
C THR A 131 3.43 21.01 7.29
N SER A 132 3.51 19.78 7.80
CA SER A 132 4.57 18.83 7.43
C SER A 132 4.46 18.37 5.97
N MET A 133 3.25 18.21 5.43
CA MET A 133 3.02 17.86 4.03
C MET A 133 3.40 19.01 3.11
N VAL A 134 2.99 20.24 3.44
CA VAL A 134 3.33 21.45 2.66
C VAL A 134 4.84 21.69 2.69
N GLY A 135 5.46 21.62 3.87
CA GLY A 135 6.92 21.73 4.00
C GLY A 135 7.64 20.62 3.25
N GLY A 136 7.20 19.37 3.41
CA GLY A 136 7.73 18.23 2.68
C GLY A 136 7.64 18.41 1.17
N LEU A 137 6.49 18.87 0.67
CA LEU A 137 6.28 19.17 -0.75
C LEU A 137 7.28 20.21 -1.27
N PHE A 138 7.57 21.25 -0.49
CA PHE A 138 8.55 22.28 -0.83
C PHE A 138 9.99 21.74 -0.93
N PHE A 139 10.40 20.84 -0.03
CA PHE A 139 11.79 20.33 0.03
C PHE A 139 12.03 19.08 -0.82
N PHE A 140 11.04 18.19 -0.93
CA PHE A 140 11.19 16.86 -1.53
C PHE A 140 10.20 16.59 -2.69
N GLY A 141 9.45 17.61 -3.14
CA GLY A 141 8.47 17.48 -4.20
C GLY A 141 7.34 16.51 -3.83
N ILE A 142 6.82 15.76 -4.81
CA ILE A 142 5.67 14.86 -4.58
C ILE A 142 5.95 13.80 -3.49
N LEU A 143 7.20 13.32 -3.39
CA LEU A 143 7.63 12.39 -2.33
C LEU A 143 7.55 13.02 -0.95
N GLY A 144 7.67 14.34 -0.88
CA GLY A 144 7.53 15.15 0.31
C GLY A 144 6.17 15.08 0.99
N LEU A 145 5.09 14.80 0.25
CA LEU A 145 3.77 14.58 0.84
C LEU A 145 3.74 13.34 1.73
N ILE A 146 4.59 12.35 1.46
CA ILE A 146 4.74 11.12 2.25
C ILE A 146 5.83 11.30 3.31
N LEU A 147 6.98 11.85 2.92
CA LEU A 147 8.15 12.00 3.79
C LEU A 147 7.93 13.04 4.90
N GLY A 148 7.19 14.12 4.64
CA GLY A 148 6.93 15.18 5.61
C GLY A 148 6.27 14.67 6.91
N PRO A 149 5.10 14.00 6.83
CA PRO A 149 4.45 13.37 7.98
C PRO A 149 5.31 12.31 8.69
N LEU A 150 6.15 11.59 7.96
CA LEU A 150 7.05 10.59 8.55
C LEU A 150 8.15 11.26 9.38
N ILE A 151 8.82 12.27 8.83
CA ILE A 151 9.90 13.00 9.50
C ILE A 151 9.39 13.64 10.80
N ILE A 152 8.22 14.29 10.76
CA ILE A 152 7.65 14.91 11.97
C ILE A 152 7.26 13.85 13.01
N SER A 153 6.79 12.68 12.59
CA SER A 153 6.47 11.56 13.49
C SER A 153 7.73 11.04 14.19
N TYR A 154 8.83 10.85 13.46
CA TYR A 154 10.11 10.43 14.04
C TYR A 154 10.67 11.47 15.02
N LEU A 155 10.56 12.76 14.68
CA LEU A 155 10.99 13.84 15.56
C LEU A 155 10.25 13.78 16.91
N PHE A 156 8.93 13.61 16.89
CA PHE A 156 8.15 13.48 18.12
C PHE A 156 8.51 12.24 18.93
N ILE A 157 8.73 11.09 18.27
CA ILE A 157 9.17 9.86 18.94
C ILE A 157 10.49 10.10 19.68
N ILE A 158 11.46 10.75 19.04
CA ILE A 158 12.77 11.03 19.65
C ILE A 158 12.63 11.97 20.85
N ILE A 159 11.85 13.05 20.72
CA ILE A 159 11.59 14.02 21.80
C ILE A 159 10.95 13.32 23.00
N GLU A 160 10.03 12.39 22.75
CA GLU A 160 9.32 11.68 23.79
C GLU A 160 10.20 10.66 24.51
N LEU A 161 11.05 9.96 23.76
CA LEU A 161 12.10 9.09 24.29
C LEU A 161 13.04 9.87 25.23
N TYR A 162 13.42 11.08 24.82
CA TYR A 162 14.28 11.96 25.62
C TYR A 162 13.58 12.50 26.88
N ARG A 163 12.25 12.71 26.83
CA ARG A 163 11.45 13.13 28.00
C ARG A 163 11.19 12.01 29.01
N GLY A 164 11.69 10.79 28.78
CA GLY A 164 11.50 9.65 29.69
C GLY A 164 10.05 9.16 29.76
N LYS A 165 9.18 9.59 28.83
CA LYS A 165 7.80 9.10 28.73
C LYS A 165 7.80 7.89 27.81
N GLY A 166 8.02 6.70 28.38
CA GLY A 166 8.12 5.42 27.66
C GLY A 166 6.83 4.94 26.96
N LYS A 167 5.82 5.79 26.77
CA LYS A 167 4.60 5.48 26.03
C LYS A 167 4.21 6.68 25.18
N SER A 168 4.23 6.50 23.88
CA SER A 168 3.86 7.57 22.97
C SER A 168 2.38 7.88 23.01
N GLY A 169 2.03 9.06 23.53
CA GLY A 169 0.65 9.59 23.47
C GLY A 169 0.19 9.90 22.04
N ILE A 170 1.13 9.94 21.09
CA ILE A 170 0.90 10.23 19.68
C ILE A 170 0.63 8.94 18.88
N VAL A 171 1.23 7.82 19.30
CA VAL A 171 1.19 6.52 18.58
C VAL A 171 0.37 5.45 19.32
N THR A 172 0.13 5.59 20.63
CA THR A 172 -0.47 4.53 21.46
C THR A 172 -1.68 5.04 22.27
N GLN A 173 -2.87 4.94 21.69
CA GLN A 173 -4.07 4.70 22.48
C GLN A 173 -4.85 3.51 21.92
N GLU A 174 -5.28 2.73 22.89
CA GLU A 174 -5.94 1.45 22.89
C GLU A 174 -7.35 1.58 22.30
N ASN A 175 -7.87 0.48 21.76
CA ASN A 175 -9.21 0.34 21.24
C ASN A 175 -10.23 0.41 22.40
N PRO A 176 -11.06 1.46 22.57
CA PRO A 176 -12.17 1.40 23.50
C PRO A 176 -13.39 0.89 22.73
N GLY A 177 -13.48 -0.42 22.50
CA GLY A 177 -14.50 -0.94 21.58
C GLY A 177 -14.73 -2.44 21.55
N VAL A 178 -14.31 -3.19 22.58
CA VAL A 178 -14.87 -4.53 22.82
C VAL A 178 -15.39 -4.54 24.25
N LYS A 179 -16.70 -4.38 24.37
CA LYS A 179 -17.45 -5.06 25.41
C LYS A 179 -18.00 -6.34 24.79
#